data_AF-A0A6N7SAM8-F1
#
_entry.id   AF-A0A6N7SAM8-F1
#
_cell.length_a   1.000
_cell.length_b   1.000
_cell.length_c   1.000
_cell.angle_alpha   90.00
_cell.angle_beta   90.00
_cell.angle_gamma   90.00
#
_symmetry.space_group_name_H-M   'P 1'
#
loop_
_entity.id
_entity.type
_entity.pdbx_description
1 polymer ?
#
loop_
_entity_poly.entity_id
_entity_poly.type
_entity_poly.pdbx_seq_one_letter_code
_entity_poly.pdbx_strand_id
1 'polypeptide(L)'
;MCPDFRQNRTTVKIMFNTAVSNTGDPLRDHDFSLTNKGWRLSPLFDVNPVPYVDCLSLNITEYDNALDPTLAFEAAPQFDLTRKAAEKYAETICDTVQRNWIYWAEHAGLGRSAIEMMRPAFSLKL
;
A
#
# COMPACT_ATOMS: atom_id res chain seq x y z
N MET A 1 23.12 20.62 2.01
CA MET A 1 22.07 19.91 2.77
C MET A 1 20.81 19.89 1.93
N CYS A 2 20.45 18.75 1.36
CA CYS A 2 19.17 18.59 0.70
C CYS A 2 18.70 17.18 0.96
N PRO A 3 17.64 17.03 1.75
CA PRO A 3 16.62 16.12 1.29
C PRO A 3 15.22 16.67 1.53
N ASP A 4 14.53 17.06 0.46
CA ASP A 4 13.07 16.94 0.39
C ASP A 4 12.76 15.49 -0.02
N PHE A 5 13.09 14.54 0.87
CA PHE A 5 12.54 13.20 0.77
C PHE A 5 11.08 13.34 1.19
N ARG A 6 10.16 13.26 0.23
CA ARG A 6 8.72 13.22 0.52
C ARG A 6 8.37 11.88 1.16
N GLN A 7 8.80 11.70 2.41
CA GLN A 7 8.68 10.51 3.24
C GLN A 7 7.23 10.06 3.39
N ASN A 8 6.28 11.00 3.30
CA ASN A 8 4.85 10.72 3.27
C ASN A 8 4.41 9.74 2.17
N ARG A 9 5.14 9.65 1.04
CA ARG A 9 4.80 8.74 -0.06
C ARG A 9 5.10 7.29 0.26
N THR A 10 6.07 7.01 1.13
CA THR A 10 6.45 5.64 1.50
C THR A 10 5.38 5.01 2.38
N THR A 11 4.96 5.71 3.43
CA THR A 11 3.89 5.24 4.34
C THR A 11 2.58 5.01 3.59
N VAL A 12 2.23 5.89 2.66
CA VAL A 12 1.03 5.73 1.81
C VAL A 12 1.13 4.51 0.89
N LYS A 13 2.31 4.21 0.32
CA LYS A 13 2.51 3.00 -0.48
C LYS A 13 2.32 1.73 0.35
N ILE A 14 2.90 1.68 1.55
CA ILE A 14 2.76 0.54 2.46
C ILE A 14 1.29 0.31 2.79
N MET A 15 0.57 1.37 3.22
CA MET A 15 -0.87 1.27 3.52
C MET A 15 -1.69 0.77 2.32
N PHE A 16 -1.37 1.25 1.11
CA PHE A 16 -2.06 0.79 -0.09
C PHE A 16 -1.77 -0.70 -0.39
N ASN A 17 -0.51 -1.13 -0.29
CA ASN A 17 -0.14 -2.54 -0.46
C ASN A 17 -0.88 -3.43 0.54
N THR A 18 -0.98 -3.00 1.80
CA THR A 18 -1.76 -3.71 2.82
C THR A 18 -3.24 -3.78 2.45
N ALA A 19 -3.83 -2.67 1.99
CA ALA A 19 -5.25 -2.59 1.62
C ALA A 19 -5.66 -3.45 0.41
N VAL A 20 -4.69 -3.83 -0.43
CA VAL A 20 -4.92 -4.69 -1.61
C VAL A 20 -4.23 -6.05 -1.48
N SER A 21 -3.72 -6.42 -0.30
CA SER A 21 -2.95 -7.64 -0.07
C SER A 21 -1.83 -7.85 -1.11
N ASN A 22 -1.12 -6.79 -1.47
CA ASN A 22 0.04 -6.85 -2.37
C ASN A 22 1.26 -7.34 -1.58
N THR A 23 1.35 -8.66 -1.40
CA THR A 23 2.36 -9.30 -0.54
C THR A 23 3.68 -9.60 -1.25
N GLY A 24 3.71 -9.44 -2.58
CA GLY A 24 4.86 -9.76 -3.42
C GLY A 24 5.84 -8.61 -3.66
N ASP A 25 5.66 -7.45 -3.01
CA ASP A 25 6.41 -6.21 -3.27
C ASP A 25 7.94 -6.41 -3.03
N PRO A 26 8.78 -6.52 -4.07
CA PRO A 26 10.22 -6.63 -3.91
C PRO A 26 10.81 -5.26 -3.58
N LEU A 27 11.96 -5.21 -2.91
CA LEU A 27 12.66 -3.95 -2.59
C LEU A 27 12.93 -3.03 -3.81
N ARG A 28 12.85 -3.61 -5.03
CA ARG A 28 13.00 -2.94 -6.33
C ARG A 28 11.83 -2.02 -6.68
N ASP A 29 10.65 -2.24 -6.12
CA ASP A 29 9.47 -1.41 -6.39
C ASP A 29 9.48 -0.09 -5.57
N HIS A 30 10.47 0.01 -4.68
CA HIS A 30 10.88 1.22 -3.98
C HIS A 30 12.02 1.97 -4.67
N ASP A 31 12.26 1.74 -5.96
CA ASP A 31 13.29 2.41 -6.74
C ASP A 31 13.18 3.96 -6.72
N PHE A 32 14.31 4.64 -6.91
CA PHE A 32 14.35 6.10 -7.03
C PHE A 32 14.66 6.51 -8.46
N SER A 33 13.91 7.48 -8.97
CA SER A 33 14.17 8.10 -10.28
C SER A 33 14.88 9.43 -10.11
N LEU A 34 16.02 9.62 -10.79
CA LEU A 34 16.70 10.90 -10.85
C LEU A 34 15.98 11.85 -11.81
N THR A 35 15.59 13.02 -11.31
CA THR A 35 14.97 14.09 -12.10
C THR A 35 15.86 15.33 -12.11
N ASN A 36 15.56 16.30 -12.98
CA ASN A 36 16.24 17.60 -13.02
C ASN A 36 16.14 18.38 -11.68
N LYS A 37 15.27 17.94 -10.76
CA LYS A 37 15.06 18.51 -9.42
C LYS A 37 15.65 17.64 -8.30
N GLY A 38 16.41 16.59 -8.65
CA GLY A 38 16.96 15.61 -7.71
C GLY A 38 16.25 14.26 -7.75
N TRP A 39 16.60 13.38 -6.81
CA TRP A 39 16.02 12.04 -6.66
C TRP A 39 14.59 12.12 -6.16
N ARG A 40 13.71 11.30 -6.76
CA ARG A 40 12.31 11.16 -6.36
C ARG A 40 11.96 9.68 -6.25
N LEU A 41 11.15 9.32 -5.27
CA LEU A 41 10.57 7.98 -5.19
C LEU A 41 9.76 7.69 -6.46
N SER A 42 9.99 6.54 -7.07
CA SER A 42 9.23 6.05 -8.23
C SER A 42 7.72 5.98 -7.92
N PRO A 43 6.84 6.03 -8.94
CA PRO A 43 5.45 5.59 -8.79
C PRO A 43 5.35 4.19 -8.18
N LEU A 44 4.18 3.79 -7.69
CA LEU A 44 3.94 2.39 -7.35
C LEU A 44 3.76 1.59 -8.65
N PHE A 45 4.39 0.44 -8.77
CA PHE A 45 4.28 -0.48 -9.91
C PHE A 45 4.26 -1.93 -9.40
N ASP A 46 3.99 -2.87 -10.31
CA ASP A 46 3.93 -4.34 -10.03
C ASP A 46 2.99 -4.75 -8.87
N VAL A 47 1.85 -4.05 -8.75
CA VAL A 47 0.84 -4.38 -7.75
C VAL A 47 0.12 -5.67 -8.14
N ASN A 48 0.34 -6.74 -7.37
CA ASN A 48 -0.27 -8.05 -7.58
C ASN A 48 -0.99 -8.52 -6.29
N PRO A 49 -2.29 -8.21 -6.15
CA PRO A 49 -3.08 -8.67 -5.01
C PRO A 49 -3.07 -10.19 -4.91
N VAL A 50 -2.76 -10.73 -3.71
CA VAL A 50 -2.78 -12.18 -3.47
C VAL A 50 -3.88 -12.50 -2.47
N PRO A 51 -4.93 -13.26 -2.87
CA PRO A 51 -5.94 -13.69 -1.92
C PRO A 51 -5.33 -14.77 -0.99
N TYR A 52 -5.71 -14.75 0.29
CA TYR A 52 -5.34 -15.76 1.29
C TYR A 52 -3.88 -15.75 1.76
N VAL A 53 -3.22 -14.58 1.72
CA VAL A 53 -1.92 -14.36 2.37
C VAL A 53 -2.12 -13.37 3.50
N ASP A 54 -1.40 -13.55 4.61
CA ASP A 54 -1.59 -12.79 5.85
C ASP A 54 -0.41 -11.85 6.18
N CYS A 55 0.66 -11.86 5.37
CA CYS A 55 1.87 -11.07 5.60
C CYS A 55 2.51 -10.53 4.31
N LEU A 56 3.19 -9.39 4.40
CA LEU A 56 4.00 -8.78 3.34
C LEU A 56 5.38 -9.43 3.24
N SER A 57 6.01 -9.36 2.06
CA SER A 57 7.40 -9.77 1.81
C SER A 57 8.44 -9.01 2.65
N LEU A 58 8.14 -7.77 3.03
CA LEU A 58 8.99 -6.87 3.81
C LEU A 58 8.30 -6.47 5.11
N ASN A 59 9.08 -6.25 6.16
CA ASN A 59 8.56 -5.75 7.42
C ASN A 59 8.10 -4.30 7.29
N ILE A 60 6.93 -4.00 7.87
CA ILE A 60 6.38 -2.66 8.04
C ILE A 60 7.06 -1.96 9.21
N THR A 61 7.31 -2.71 10.30
CA THR A 61 8.10 -2.26 11.45
C THR A 61 9.45 -2.96 11.47
N GLU A 62 10.24 -2.78 12.53
CA GLU A 62 11.51 -3.51 12.67
C GLU A 62 11.28 -5.04 12.78
N TYR A 63 10.10 -5.47 13.25
CA TYR A 63 9.84 -6.87 13.60
C TYR A 63 8.57 -7.47 12.99
N ASP A 64 7.70 -6.66 12.36
CA ASP A 64 6.36 -7.09 11.94
C ASP A 64 6.07 -6.75 10.47
N ASN A 65 5.52 -7.72 9.74
CA ASN A 65 5.11 -7.66 8.35
C ASN A 65 3.65 -8.10 8.14
N ALA A 66 2.84 -8.21 9.20
CA ALA A 66 1.44 -8.60 9.09
C ALA A 66 0.68 -7.63 8.17
N LEU A 67 -0.39 -8.12 7.53
CA LEU A 67 -1.32 -7.27 6.78
C LEU A 67 -2.22 -6.45 7.72
N ASP A 68 -1.59 -5.64 8.56
CA ASP A 68 -2.23 -4.77 9.53
C ASP A 68 -1.90 -3.31 9.20
N PRO A 69 -2.90 -2.51 8.79
CA PRO A 69 -2.70 -1.10 8.45
C PRO A 69 -2.29 -0.28 9.68
N THR A 70 -2.51 -0.77 10.90
CA THR A 70 -2.10 -0.12 12.14
C THR A 70 -0.59 -0.16 12.36
N LEU A 71 0.12 -1.15 11.82
CA LEU A 71 1.60 -1.18 11.83
C LEU A 71 2.20 0.01 11.08
N ALA A 72 1.52 0.50 10.04
CA ALA A 72 1.95 1.69 9.33
C ALA A 72 1.83 2.96 10.19
N PHE A 73 0.98 2.96 11.23
CA PHE A 73 0.90 4.06 12.21
C PHE A 73 2.10 4.09 13.14
N GLU A 74 2.63 2.91 13.49
CA GLU A 74 3.82 2.77 14.32
C GLU A 74 5.07 3.21 13.56
N ALA A 75 5.13 2.93 12.26
CA ALA A 75 6.21 3.37 11.38
C ALA A 75 6.10 4.86 10.98
N ALA A 76 4.92 5.48 11.04
CA ALA A 76 4.67 6.84 10.57
C ALA A 76 5.63 7.93 11.12
N PRO A 77 6.04 7.91 12.41
CA PRO A 77 7.00 8.87 12.94
C PRO A 77 8.38 8.83 12.27
N GLN A 78 8.78 7.70 11.69
CA GLN A 78 10.03 7.56 10.93
C GLN A 78 9.98 8.28 9.57
N PHE A 79 8.78 8.70 9.15
CA PHE A 79 8.50 9.31 7.85
C PHE A 79 7.92 10.73 7.97
N ASP A 80 8.16 11.41 9.11
CA ASP A 80 7.67 12.76 9.42
C ASP A 80 6.13 12.90 9.30
N LEU A 81 5.39 11.80 9.51
CA LEU A 81 3.93 11.75 9.52
C LEU A 81 3.41 11.64 10.95
N THR A 82 2.45 12.49 11.30
CA THR A 82 1.72 12.31 12.56
C THR A 82 0.84 11.07 12.49
N ARG A 83 0.70 10.37 13.61
CA ARG A 83 -0.22 9.22 13.73
C ARG A 83 -1.62 9.53 13.22
N LYS A 84 -2.18 10.68 13.60
CA LYS A 84 -3.51 11.12 13.15
C LYS A 84 -3.62 11.30 11.63
N ALA A 85 -2.56 11.79 10.99
CA ALA A 85 -2.51 11.88 9.54
C ALA A 85 -2.43 10.49 8.89
N ALA A 86 -1.60 9.61 9.46
CA ALA A 86 -1.45 8.22 9.02
C ALA A 86 -2.78 7.45 9.11
N GLU A 87 -3.50 7.55 10.22
CA GLU A 87 -4.84 6.99 10.42
C GLU A 87 -5.82 7.47 9.34
N LYS A 88 -5.90 8.80 9.14
CA LYS A 88 -6.78 9.38 8.11
C LYS A 88 -6.44 8.90 6.70
N TYR A 89 -5.16 8.75 6.37
CA TYR A 89 -4.74 8.22 5.07
C TYR A 89 -5.16 6.76 4.91
N ALA A 90 -4.90 5.92 5.91
CA ALA A 90 -5.26 4.52 5.86
C ALA A 90 -6.78 4.33 5.72
N GLU A 91 -7.59 5.08 6.49
CA GLU A 91 -9.05 5.06 6.38
C GLU A 91 -9.48 5.40 4.96
N THR A 92 -8.95 6.49 4.42
CA THR A 92 -9.27 6.96 3.06
C THR A 92 -8.90 5.90 2.01
N ILE A 93 -7.75 5.25 2.15
CA ILE A 93 -7.26 4.23 1.23
C ILE A 93 -8.15 2.99 1.28
N CYS A 94 -8.39 2.44 2.48
CA CYS A 94 -9.24 1.25 2.66
C CYS A 94 -10.65 1.49 2.12
N ASP A 95 -11.27 2.63 2.46
CA ASP A 95 -12.59 3.01 1.95
C ASP A 95 -12.60 3.12 0.42
N THR A 96 -11.58 3.75 -0.15
CA THR A 96 -11.48 3.94 -1.61
C THR A 96 -11.31 2.59 -2.31
N VAL A 97 -10.43 1.72 -1.82
CA VAL A 97 -10.24 0.39 -2.38
C VAL A 97 -11.54 -0.40 -2.33
N GLN A 98 -12.16 -0.52 -1.14
CA GLN A 98 -13.39 -1.29 -0.95
C GLN A 98 -14.53 -0.84 -1.85
N ARG A 99 -14.72 0.48 -2.03
CA ARG A 99 -15.83 1.02 -2.83
C ARG A 99 -15.63 0.83 -4.33
N ASN A 100 -14.39 0.74 -4.81
CA ASN A 100 -14.11 0.87 -6.24
C ASN A 100 -13.54 -0.40 -6.90
N TRP A 101 -12.92 -1.33 -6.16
CA TRP A 101 -12.17 -2.42 -6.79
C TRP A 101 -13.05 -3.34 -7.64
N ILE A 102 -14.28 -3.64 -7.22
CA ILE A 102 -15.23 -4.45 -8.00
C ILE A 102 -15.58 -3.77 -9.31
N TYR A 103 -15.91 -2.48 -9.26
CA TYR A 103 -16.21 -1.67 -10.45
C TYR A 103 -15.05 -1.75 -11.45
N TRP A 104 -13.81 -1.57 -10.99
CA TRP A 104 -12.63 -1.66 -11.86
C TRP A 104 -12.37 -3.07 -12.38
N ALA A 105 -12.59 -4.11 -11.56
CA ALA A 105 -12.46 -5.50 -11.98
C ALA A 105 -13.47 -5.86 -13.10
N GLU A 106 -14.71 -5.42 -12.97
CA GLU A 106 -15.74 -5.58 -14.00
C GLU A 106 -15.37 -4.84 -15.30
N HIS A 107 -14.89 -3.60 -15.18
CA HIS A 107 -14.44 -2.81 -16.33
C HIS A 107 -13.20 -3.39 -17.03
N ALA A 108 -12.37 -4.13 -16.29
CA ALA A 108 -11.27 -4.92 -16.85
C ALA A 108 -11.73 -6.22 -17.54
N GLY A 109 -13.04 -6.52 -17.53
CA GLY A 109 -13.62 -7.70 -18.17
C GLY A 109 -13.55 -8.97 -17.32
N LEU A 110 -13.27 -8.87 -16.01
CA LEU A 110 -13.24 -10.03 -15.13
C LEU A 110 -14.67 -10.53 -14.86
N GLY A 111 -14.85 -11.85 -15.02
CA GLY A 111 -16.10 -12.51 -14.70
C GLY A 111 -16.33 -12.59 -13.19
N ARG A 112 -17.61 -12.72 -12.79
CA ARG A 112 -18.04 -12.80 -11.38
C ARG A 112 -17.24 -13.80 -10.55
N SER A 113 -16.94 -14.99 -11.09
CA SER A 113 -16.18 -16.01 -10.36
C SER A 113 -14.76 -15.57 -9.99
N ALA A 114 -14.09 -14.83 -10.87
CA ALA A 114 -12.74 -14.30 -10.60
C ALA A 114 -12.81 -13.17 -9.56
N ILE A 115 -13.83 -12.32 -9.63
CA ILE A 115 -14.07 -11.25 -8.65
C ILE A 115 -14.32 -11.85 -7.26
N GLU A 116 -15.19 -12.85 -7.14
CA GLU A 116 -15.46 -13.49 -5.85
C GLU A 116 -14.23 -14.19 -5.27
N MET A 117 -13.42 -14.83 -6.12
CA MET A 117 -12.15 -15.43 -5.72
C MET A 117 -11.16 -14.39 -5.16
N MET A 118 -11.13 -13.18 -5.75
CA MET A 118 -10.23 -12.11 -5.33
C MET A 118 -10.73 -11.27 -4.16
N ARG A 119 -12.01 -11.36 -3.81
CA ARG A 119 -12.63 -10.58 -2.72
C ARG A 119 -11.84 -10.55 -1.41
N PRO A 120 -11.23 -11.67 -0.93
CA PRO A 120 -10.42 -11.65 0.29
C PRO A 120 -9.25 -10.66 0.24
N ALA A 121 -8.61 -10.47 -0.92
CA ALA A 121 -7.47 -9.57 -1.09
C ALA A 121 -7.82 -8.07 -0.95
N PHE A 122 -9.12 -7.74 -0.95
CA PHE A 122 -9.62 -6.36 -0.86
C PHE A 122 -10.59 -6.20 0.32
N SER A 123 -10.50 -7.09 1.32
CA SER A 123 -11.45 -7.17 2.43
C SER A 123 -11.02 -6.40 3.68
N LEU A 124 -9.80 -5.84 3.67
CA LEU A 124 -9.22 -5.12 4.80
C LEU A 124 -10.07 -3.90 5.17
N LYS A 125 -10.44 -3.82 6.45
CA LYS A 125 -11.16 -2.71 7.08
C LYS A 125 -10.33 -2.14 8.21
N LEU A 126 -10.45 -0.83 8.41
CA LEU A 126 -9.99 -0.13 9.60
C LEU A 126 -11.13 0.04 10.60
#